data_AF-A0A0A6Z9L4-F1
#
_entry.id   AF-A0A0A6Z9L4-F1
#
_cell.length_a   1.000
_cell.length_b   1.000
_cell.length_c   1.000
_cell.angle_alpha   90.00
_cell.angle_beta   90.00
_cell.angle_gamma   90.00
#
_symmetry.space_group_name_H-M   'P 1'
#
loop_
_entity.id
_entity.type
_entity.pdbx_description
1 polymer ?
#
loop_
_entity_poly.entity_id
_entity_poly.type
_entity_poly.pdbx_seq_one_letter_code
_entity_poly.pdbx_strand_id
1 'polypeptide(L)'
;MNQQIRVLASLMVASALATCLLASPASRIMTGHPLSKRSFFDIQCKGVYDKSIFARLDRICEDCYNLFREAQLHSLCRRDCFTSDYFKGCIDVLLLQDEMENIQTWIKQLHGADPKL
;
A
#
# COMPACT_ATOMS: atom_id res chain seq x y z
N MET A 1 7.92 -57.85 0.38
CA MET A 1 8.22 -56.57 -0.31
C MET A 1 6.98 -55.66 -0.42
N ASN A 2 5.83 -56.17 -0.86
CA ASN A 2 4.61 -55.35 -1.05
C ASN A 2 4.01 -54.74 0.22
N GLN A 3 4.15 -55.41 1.38
CA GLN A 3 3.60 -54.91 2.65
C GLN A 3 4.37 -53.68 3.17
N GLN A 4 5.69 -53.66 3.01
CA GLN A 4 6.53 -52.52 3.37
C GLN A 4 6.23 -51.30 2.49
N ILE A 5 6.00 -51.52 1.19
CA ILE A 5 5.64 -50.46 0.23
C ILE A 5 4.28 -49.84 0.58
N ARG A 6 3.30 -50.65 1.00
CA ARG A 6 1.97 -50.16 1.42
C ARG A 6 2.01 -49.31 2.68
N VAL A 7 2.82 -49.72 3.67
CA VAL A 7 3.00 -48.97 4.92
C VAL A 7 3.69 -47.63 4.63
N LEU A 8 4.75 -47.63 3.83
CA LEU A 8 5.44 -46.40 3.41
C LEU A 8 4.52 -45.45 2.64
N ALA A 9 3.71 -45.97 1.70
CA ALA A 9 2.74 -45.16 0.96
C ALA A 9 1.68 -44.55 1.90
N SER A 10 1.17 -45.31 2.88
CA SER A 10 0.18 -44.81 3.84
C SER A 10 0.75 -43.73 4.76
N LEU A 11 2.01 -43.85 5.19
CA LEU A 11 2.72 -42.85 5.98
C LEU A 11 2.94 -41.56 5.20
N MET A 12 3.34 -41.66 3.93
CA MET A 12 3.54 -40.51 3.05
C MET A 12 2.24 -39.73 2.84
N VAL A 13 1.13 -40.42 2.58
CA VAL A 13 -0.19 -39.79 2.38
C VAL A 13 -0.68 -39.11 3.67
N ALA A 14 -0.51 -39.74 4.84
CA ALA A 14 -0.89 -39.15 6.12
C ALA A 14 -0.09 -37.88 6.43
N SER A 15 1.21 -37.87 6.11
CA SER A 15 2.08 -36.70 6.32
C SER A 15 1.70 -35.50 5.42
N ALA A 16 1.29 -35.76 4.17
CA ALA A 16 0.86 -34.73 3.22
C ALA A 16 -0.48 -34.10 3.61
N LEU A 17 -1.42 -34.89 4.14
CA LEU A 17 -2.71 -34.38 4.62
C LEU A 17 -2.55 -33.54 5.89
N ALA A 18 -1.62 -33.90 6.78
CA ALA A 18 -1.31 -33.13 7.98
C ALA A 18 -0.67 -31.76 7.67
N THR A 19 0.11 -31.65 6.59
CA THR A 19 0.73 -30.39 6.17
C THR A 19 -0.29 -29.39 5.61
N CYS A 20 -1.37 -29.87 4.98
CA CYS A 20 -2.45 -29.02 4.48
C CYS A 20 -3.27 -28.35 5.60
N LEU A 21 -3.36 -28.96 6.79
CA LEU A 21 -4.13 -28.41 7.93
C LEU A 21 -3.40 -27.27 8.65
N LEU A 22 -2.08 -27.15 8.48
CA LEU A 22 -1.26 -26.06 9.03
C LEU A 22 -1.02 -24.92 8.04
N ALA A 23 -1.35 -25.13 6.75
CA ALA A 23 -1.43 -24.07 5.75
C ALA A 23 -2.69 -23.24 6.00
N SER A 24 -2.71 -22.50 7.11
CA SER A 24 -3.53 -21.31 7.22
C SER A 24 -3.25 -20.48 5.97
N PRO A 25 -4.24 -20.11 5.14
CA PRO A 25 -3.99 -19.13 4.11
C PRO A 25 -3.58 -17.90 4.90
N ALA A 26 -2.28 -17.59 4.89
CA ALA A 26 -1.77 -16.33 5.39
C ALA A 26 -2.67 -15.32 4.70
N SER A 27 -3.57 -14.73 5.49
CA SER A 27 -4.45 -13.68 5.05
C SER A 27 -3.54 -12.74 4.28
N ARG A 28 -3.95 -12.33 3.08
CA ARG A 28 -3.22 -11.31 2.33
C ARG A 28 -3.20 -10.06 3.20
N ILE A 29 -2.26 -9.99 4.13
CA ILE A 29 -1.90 -8.79 4.84
C ILE A 29 -1.33 -7.96 3.71
N MET A 30 -2.13 -7.00 3.26
CA MET A 30 -1.63 -5.86 2.51
C MET A 30 -0.59 -5.23 3.43
N THR A 31 0.66 -5.69 3.28
CA THR A 31 1.82 -5.20 4.00
C THR A 31 2.11 -3.85 3.37
N GLY A 32 1.32 -2.85 3.76
CA GLY A 32 1.66 -1.46 3.49
C GLY A 32 3.09 -1.27 4.01
N HIS A 33 4.01 -0.92 3.11
CA HIS A 33 5.40 -0.71 3.48
C HIS A 33 5.44 0.31 4.63
N PRO A 34 6.23 0.05 5.69
CA PRO A 34 6.29 0.98 6.82
C PRO A 34 6.73 2.35 6.31
N LEU A 35 5.78 3.29 6.30
CA LEU A 35 6.04 4.66 5.88
C LEU A 35 7.04 5.29 6.84
N SER A 36 8.25 5.47 6.32
CA SER A 36 9.38 5.98 7.08
C SER A 36 9.35 7.50 7.10
N LYS A 37 9.76 8.07 8.23
CA LYS A 37 10.04 9.52 8.36
C LYS A 37 11.02 10.01 7.29
N ARG A 38 11.90 9.13 6.78
CA ARG A 38 12.78 9.45 5.64
C ARG A 38 11.98 9.76 4.37
N SER A 39 11.02 8.92 4.04
CA SER A 39 10.21 9.05 2.83
C SER A 39 9.36 10.33 2.82
N PHE A 40 8.96 10.81 4.01
CA PHE A 40 8.32 12.11 4.19
C PHE A 40 9.23 13.28 3.77
N PHE A 41 10.50 13.27 4.18
CA PHE A 41 11.46 14.32 3.80
C PHE A 41 11.91 14.19 2.33
N ASP A 42 12.03 12.97 1.81
CA ASP A 42 12.46 12.72 0.43
C ASP A 42 11.52 13.40 -0.59
N ILE A 43 10.22 13.48 -0.29
CA ILE A 43 9.21 14.15 -1.13
C ILE A 43 8.98 15.63 -0.77
N GLN A 44 9.89 16.26 -0.02
CA GLN A 44 9.83 17.69 0.32
C GLN A 44 8.64 18.11 1.21
N CYS A 45 8.05 17.19 1.99
CA CYS A 45 7.14 17.60 3.07
C CYS A 45 7.94 18.28 4.20
N LYS A 46 7.59 19.53 4.53
CA LYS A 46 8.31 20.40 5.49
C LYS A 46 7.48 20.80 6.71
N GLY A 47 6.22 20.36 6.77
CA GLY A 47 5.31 20.60 7.86
C GLY A 47 5.41 19.57 8.97
N VAL A 48 4.30 19.32 9.65
CA VAL A 48 4.22 18.40 10.78
C VAL A 48 4.11 16.98 10.26
N TYR A 49 5.07 16.11 10.63
CA TYR A 49 5.00 14.70 10.29
C TYR A 49 3.91 14.00 11.10
N ASP A 50 2.78 13.72 10.44
CA ASP A 50 1.71 12.86 10.95
C ASP A 50 1.69 11.55 10.14
N LYS A 51 2.04 10.45 10.80
CA LYS A 51 2.12 9.12 10.18
C LYS A 51 0.77 8.67 9.60
N SER A 52 -0.34 9.02 10.25
CA SER A 52 -1.67 8.58 9.84
C SER A 52 -2.15 9.32 8.60
N ILE A 53 -1.94 10.64 8.56
CA ILE A 53 -2.27 11.48 7.41
C ILE A 53 -1.38 11.11 6.22
N PHE A 54 -0.09 10.95 6.46
CA PHE A 54 0.86 10.55 5.43
C PHE A 54 0.46 9.20 4.80
N ALA A 55 0.06 8.22 5.62
CA ALA A 55 -0.43 6.95 5.13
C ALA A 55 -1.74 7.05 4.34
N ARG A 56 -2.61 7.99 4.69
CA ARG A 56 -3.87 8.18 3.96
C ARG A 56 -3.62 8.77 2.58
N LEU A 57 -2.74 9.78 2.47
CA LEU A 57 -2.38 10.37 1.17
C LEU A 57 -1.57 9.40 0.30
N ASP A 58 -0.66 8.61 0.89
CA ASP A 58 0.10 7.58 0.19
C ASP A 58 -0.81 6.49 -0.42
N ARG A 59 -1.87 6.09 0.28
CA ARG A 59 -2.87 5.14 -0.26
C ARG A 59 -3.58 5.63 -1.51
N ILE A 60 -3.87 6.93 -1.62
CA ILE A 60 -4.48 7.49 -2.84
C ILE A 60 -3.56 7.21 -4.04
N CYS A 61 -2.25 7.38 -3.85
CA CYS A 61 -1.27 7.08 -4.88
C CYS A 61 -1.17 5.57 -5.17
N GLU A 62 -1.24 4.71 -4.16
CA GLU A 62 -1.24 3.25 -4.34
C GLU A 62 -2.49 2.75 -5.07
N ASP A 63 -3.68 3.23 -4.70
CA ASP A 63 -4.94 2.86 -5.35
C ASP A 63 -4.96 3.32 -6.83
N CYS A 64 -4.43 4.51 -7.09
CA CYS A 64 -4.25 5.03 -8.45
C CYS A 64 -3.25 4.19 -9.27
N TYR A 65 -2.12 3.79 -8.65
CA TYR A 65 -1.19 2.84 -9.26
C TYR A 65 -1.86 1.49 -9.54
N ASN A 66 -2.66 0.96 -8.62
CA ASN A 66 -3.32 -0.34 -8.80
C ASN A 66 -4.31 -0.35 -9.98
N LEU A 67 -4.89 0.82 -10.28
CA LEU A 67 -5.79 1.00 -11.41
C LEU A 67 -5.04 1.01 -12.75
N PHE A 68 -3.97 1.80 -12.89
CA PHE A 68 -3.27 1.99 -14.16
C PHE A 68 -2.08 1.03 -14.37
N ARG A 69 -1.51 0.52 -13.28
CA ARG A 69 -0.33 -0.36 -13.23
C ARG A 69 0.92 0.22 -13.92
N GLU A 70 1.06 1.54 -13.90
CA GLU A 70 2.21 2.26 -14.46
C GLU A 70 3.34 2.39 -13.42
N ALA A 71 4.55 1.96 -13.78
CA ALA A 71 5.66 1.75 -12.84
C ALA A 71 6.07 3.02 -12.08
N GLN A 72 5.97 4.19 -12.71
CA GLN A 72 6.38 5.46 -12.09
C GLN A 72 5.25 6.20 -11.37
N LEU A 73 4.00 5.78 -11.57
CA LEU A 73 2.82 6.57 -11.19
C LEU A 73 2.76 6.85 -9.69
N HIS A 74 3.03 5.84 -8.86
CA HIS A 74 3.07 6.00 -7.42
C HIS A 74 4.09 7.06 -6.97
N SER A 75 5.31 7.00 -7.52
CA SER A 75 6.37 7.96 -7.19
C SER A 75 6.06 9.38 -7.66
N LEU A 76 5.47 9.53 -8.85
CA LEU A 76 5.10 10.81 -9.43
C LEU A 76 3.94 11.44 -8.68
N CYS A 77 2.94 10.63 -8.30
CA CYS A 77 1.80 11.05 -7.48
C CYS A 77 2.26 11.69 -6.17
N ARG A 78 3.19 11.04 -5.47
CA ARG A 78 3.68 11.50 -4.16
C ARG A 78 4.60 12.72 -4.21
N ARG A 79 5.17 13.02 -5.38
CA ARG A 79 6.18 14.07 -5.55
C ARG A 79 5.69 15.42 -5.02
N ASP A 80 6.63 16.21 -4.51
CA ASP A 80 6.39 17.55 -3.96
C ASP A 80 5.26 17.56 -2.93
N CYS A 81 5.36 16.65 -1.96
CA CYS A 81 4.42 16.49 -0.85
C CYS A 81 2.95 16.40 -1.31
N PHE A 82 2.67 15.49 -2.26
CA PHE A 82 1.33 15.27 -2.80
C PHE A 82 0.72 16.50 -3.50
N THR A 83 1.54 17.42 -4.02
CA THR A 83 1.07 18.59 -4.80
C THR A 83 1.36 18.48 -6.29
N SER A 84 1.64 17.28 -6.78
CA SER A 84 1.87 17.02 -8.21
C SER A 84 0.55 16.97 -8.99
N ASP A 85 0.61 17.26 -10.29
CA ASP A 85 -0.54 17.07 -11.20
C ASP A 85 -1.02 15.61 -11.24
N TYR A 86 -0.11 14.66 -10.99
CA TYR A 86 -0.45 13.24 -10.89
C TYR A 86 -1.33 12.95 -9.67
N PHE A 87 -1.06 13.61 -8.54
CA PHE A 87 -1.91 13.47 -7.35
C PHE A 87 -3.34 13.96 -7.62
N LYS A 88 -3.47 15.12 -8.28
CA LYS A 88 -4.76 15.65 -8.71
C LYS A 88 -5.49 14.69 -9.65
N GLY A 89 -4.81 14.19 -10.68
CA GLY A 89 -5.38 13.19 -11.59
C GLY A 89 -5.81 11.91 -10.87
N CYS A 90 -5.06 11.48 -9.86
CA CYS A 90 -5.44 10.32 -9.04
C CYS A 90 -6.70 10.57 -8.21
N ILE A 91 -6.87 11.76 -7.62
CA ILE A 91 -8.14 12.14 -6.96
C ILE A 91 -9.29 12.08 -7.96
N ASP A 92 -9.09 12.62 -9.16
CA ASP A 92 -10.14 12.68 -10.17
C ASP A 92 -10.59 11.30 -10.62
N VAL A 93 -9.64 10.40 -10.89
CA VAL A 93 -9.93 9.04 -11.36
C VAL A 93 -10.50 8.14 -10.26
N LEU A 94 -10.06 8.33 -9.02
CA LEU A 94 -10.58 7.60 -7.85
C LEU A 94 -11.92 8.19 -7.34
N LEU A 95 -12.42 9.26 -7.97
CA LEU A 95 -13.69 9.90 -7.62
C LEU A 95 -13.73 10.43 -6.18
N LEU A 96 -12.63 11.04 -5.72
CA LEU A 96 -12.46 11.54 -4.34
C LEU A 96 -12.70 13.06 -4.21
N GLN A 97 -13.42 13.69 -5.16
CA GLN A 97 -13.64 15.14 -5.16
C GLN A 97 -14.42 15.63 -3.92
N ASP A 98 -15.35 14.81 -3.40
CA ASP A 98 -16.12 15.13 -2.19
C ASP A 98 -15.23 15.22 -0.94
N GLU A 99 -14.04 14.59 -0.96
CA GLU A 99 -13.08 14.62 0.15
C GLU A 99 -11.99 15.69 -0.02
N MET A 100 -12.06 16.51 -1.08
CA MET A 100 -11.00 17.46 -1.45
C MET A 100 -10.64 18.43 -0.32
N GLU A 101 -11.63 18.95 0.42
CA GLU A 101 -11.37 19.87 1.54
C GLU A 101 -10.54 19.22 2.64
N ASN A 102 -10.83 17.96 2.97
CA ASN A 102 -10.09 17.19 3.95
C ASN A 102 -8.68 16.88 3.45
N ILE A 103 -8.55 16.47 2.18
CA ILE A 103 -7.28 16.17 1.53
C ILE A 103 -6.38 17.42 1.51
N GLN A 104 -6.91 18.59 1.15
CA GLN A 104 -6.16 19.84 1.16
C GLN A 104 -5.70 20.22 2.57
N THR A 105 -6.55 20.02 3.59
CA THR A 105 -6.20 20.26 4.99
C THR A 105 -5.05 19.35 5.45
N TRP A 106 -5.13 18.07 5.09
CA TRP A 106 -4.08 17.08 5.35
C TRP A 106 -2.76 17.44 4.67
N ILE A 107 -2.79 17.80 3.39
CA ILE A 107 -1.58 18.22 2.66
C ILE A 107 -1.01 19.48 3.29
N LYS A 108 -1.82 20.48 3.62
CA LYS A 108 -1.35 21.71 4.28
C LYS A 108 -0.60 21.42 5.57
N GLN A 109 -1.11 20.51 6.40
CA GLN A 109 -0.44 20.09 7.64
C GLN A 109 0.92 19.44 7.37
N LEU A 110 1.01 18.54 6.39
CA LEU A 110 2.25 17.83 6.06
C LEU A 110 3.26 18.68 5.30
N HIS A 111 2.79 19.54 4.39
CA HIS A 111 3.61 20.37 3.52
C HIS A 111 4.15 21.59 4.28
N GLY A 112 3.37 22.16 5.19
CA GLY A 112 3.72 23.40 5.90
C GLY A 112 3.55 24.67 5.06
N ALA A 113 2.84 24.56 3.92
CA ALA A 113 2.48 25.66 3.03
C ALA A 113 1.09 25.37 2.42
N ASP A 114 0.42 26.40 1.88
CA ASP A 114 -0.85 26.21 1.18
C ASP A 114 -0.62 25.41 -0.12
N PRO A 115 -1.25 24.23 -0.28
CA PRO A 115 -1.11 23.44 -1.49
C PRO A 115 -1.83 24.10 -2.66
N LYS A 116 -1.12 24.24 -3.80
CA LYS A 116 -1.71 24.68 -5.06
C LYS A 116 -2.26 23.46 -5.81
N LEU A 117 -3.38 22.91 -5.32
CA LEU A 117 -4.07 21.76 -5.95
C LEU A 117 -5.16 22.23 -6.94
#